data_AF-A0A5R2N8R9-F1
#
_entry.id   AF-A0A5R2N8R9-F1
#
_cell.length_a   1.000
_cell.length_b   1.000
_cell.length_c   1.000
_cell.angle_alpha   90.00
_cell.angle_beta   90.00
_cell.angle_gamma   90.00
#
_symmetry.space_group_name_H-M   'P 1'
#
loop_
_entity.id
_entity.type
_entity.pdbx_description
1 polymer ?
#
loop_
_entity_poly.entity_id
_entity_poly.type
_entity_poly.pdbx_seq_one_letter_code
_entity_poly.pdbx_strand_id
1 'polypeptide(L)'
;MTLLDGALLVGYVLATAIACGTLTTSMLALATRSLGPWQPARLHHLAQALIPLAGAGVFLGLSALTVSQLRSDGIELPFVDPLRATMLTLATIWSGVLCWQVTGLYNREPGRRVLAIFFVGLAMIVTDVGWLLLFWIW
;
A
#
# COMPACT_ATOMS: atom_id res chain seq x y z
N MET A 1 -23.31 -2.95 21.18
CA MET A 1 -23.01 -2.02 20.07
C MET A 1 -24.19 -1.12 19.88
N THR A 2 -24.11 0.12 20.33
CA THR A 2 -25.15 1.13 20.05
C THR A 2 -25.02 1.61 18.60
N LEU A 3 -26.09 2.20 18.04
CA LEU A 3 -26.05 2.79 16.69
C LEU A 3 -24.94 3.86 16.57
N LEU A 4 -24.66 4.55 17.68
CA LEU A 4 -23.60 5.55 17.81
C LEU A 4 -22.20 4.92 17.67
N ASP A 5 -21.96 3.77 18.30
CA ASP A 5 -20.67 3.06 18.20
C ASP A 5 -20.39 2.63 16.75
N GLY A 6 -21.43 2.14 16.05
CA GLY A 6 -21.33 1.78 14.64
C GLY A 6 -21.03 2.98 13.74
N ALA A 7 -21.73 4.10 13.95
CA ALA A 7 -21.50 5.33 13.19
C ALA A 7 -20.09 5.90 13.41
N LEU A 8 -19.60 5.89 14.65
CA LEU A 8 -18.23 6.32 14.97
C LEU A 8 -17.18 5.43 14.32
N LEU A 9 -17.38 4.12 14.31
CA LEU A 9 -16.46 3.17 13.67
C LEU A 9 -16.41 3.40 12.15
N VAL A 10 -17.55 3.55 11.49
CA VAL A 10 -17.60 3.86 10.05
C VAL A 10 -16.93 5.20 9.75
N GLY A 11 -17.19 6.22 10.58
CA GLY A 11 -16.55 7.53 10.46
C GLY A 11 -15.02 7.44 10.57
N TYR A 12 -14.50 6.66 11.52
CA TYR A 12 -13.07 6.43 11.69
C TYR A 12 -12.44 5.71 10.47
N VAL A 13 -13.11 4.67 9.95
CA VAL A 13 -12.64 3.93 8.76
C VAL A 13 -12.60 4.85 7.54
N LEU A 14 -13.65 5.66 7.32
CA LEU A 14 -13.69 6.62 6.22
C LEU A 14 -12.62 7.68 6.35
N ALA A 15 -12.44 8.26 7.54
CA ALA A 15 -11.43 9.27 7.79
C ALA A 15 -10.02 8.71 7.53
N THR A 16 -9.75 7.50 8.00
CA THR A 16 -8.46 6.81 7.78
C THR A 16 -8.25 6.50 6.30
N ALA A 17 -9.28 6.00 5.61
CA ALA A 17 -9.22 5.71 4.17
C ALA A 17 -8.93 6.98 3.35
N ILE A 18 -9.57 8.11 3.68
CA ILE A 18 -9.33 9.40 3.04
C ILE A 18 -7.91 9.88 3.35
N ALA A 19 -7.47 9.82 4.61
CA ALA A 19 -6.13 10.25 5.00
C ALA A 19 -5.03 9.45 4.28
N CYS A 20 -5.10 8.12 4.29
CA CYS A 20 -4.15 7.27 3.58
C CYS A 20 -4.24 7.45 2.07
N GLY A 21 -5.45 7.49 1.50
CA GLY A 21 -5.67 7.64 0.07
C GLY A 21 -5.17 8.98 -0.49
N THR A 22 -5.41 10.08 0.23
CA THR A 22 -4.92 11.41 -0.14
C THR A 22 -3.40 11.50 -0.03
N LEU A 23 -2.80 10.92 1.02
CA LEU A 23 -1.36 10.89 1.19
C LEU A 23 -0.68 10.11 0.03
N THR A 24 -1.15 8.90 -0.26
CA THR A 24 -0.64 8.07 -1.37
C THR A 24 -0.82 8.78 -2.71
N THR A 25 -1.99 9.36 -2.97
CA THR A 25 -2.27 10.09 -4.21
C THR A 25 -1.38 11.34 -4.36
N SER A 26 -1.13 12.06 -3.25
CA SER A 26 -0.26 13.23 -3.26
C SER A 26 1.19 12.87 -3.58
N MET A 27 1.69 11.74 -3.06
CA MET A 27 3.02 11.24 -3.40
C MET A 27 3.12 10.82 -4.87
N LEU A 28 2.09 10.16 -5.42
CA LEU A 28 2.02 9.82 -6.85
C LEU A 28 1.94 11.08 -7.73
N ALA A 29 1.26 12.13 -7.27
CA ALA A 29 1.23 13.41 -7.96
C ALA A 29 2.63 14.05 -8.01
N LEU A 30 3.36 14.05 -6.89
CA LEU A 30 4.75 14.54 -6.84
C LEU A 30 5.67 13.70 -7.75
N ALA A 31 5.51 12.38 -7.74
CA ALA A 31 6.24 11.48 -8.65
C ALA A 31 5.95 11.83 -10.13
N THR A 32 4.68 12.05 -10.48
CA THR A 32 4.28 12.43 -11.84
C THR A 32 4.90 13.76 -12.28
N ARG A 33 4.90 14.76 -11.38
CA ARG A 33 5.47 16.08 -11.64
C ARG A 33 7.00 16.03 -11.76
N SER A 34 7.66 15.12 -11.05
CA SER A 34 9.11 14.92 -11.16
C SER A 34 9.55 14.39 -12.54
N LEU A 35 8.68 13.62 -13.21
CA LEU A 35 8.95 13.04 -14.54
C LEU A 35 8.75 14.02 -15.69
N GLY A 36 8.17 15.21 -15.46
CA GLY A 36 7.95 16.24 -16.47
C GLY A 36 6.58 16.94 -16.34
N PRO A 37 6.03 17.49 -17.45
CA PRO A 37 4.75 18.18 -17.40
C PRO A 37 3.62 17.23 -16.97
N TRP A 38 2.65 17.80 -16.25
CA TRP A 38 1.55 17.03 -15.68
C TRP A 38 0.71 16.36 -16.77
N GLN A 39 0.56 15.04 -16.66
CA GLN A 39 -0.29 14.25 -17.54
C GLN A 39 -1.08 13.25 -16.69
N PRO A 40 -2.43 13.27 -16.73
CA PRO A 40 -3.24 12.38 -15.90
C PRO A 40 -3.01 10.90 -16.21
N ALA A 41 -2.65 10.55 -17.45
CA ALA A 41 -2.30 9.19 -17.84
C ALA A 41 -1.07 8.65 -17.07
N ARG A 42 -0.05 9.49 -16.81
CA ARG A 42 1.15 9.11 -16.06
C ARG A 42 0.80 8.75 -14.61
N LEU A 43 -0.05 9.55 -13.99
CA LEU A 43 -0.54 9.28 -12.64
C LEU A 43 -1.28 7.95 -12.57
N HIS A 44 -2.16 7.67 -13.54
CA HIS A 44 -2.89 6.39 -13.59
C HIS A 44 -1.95 5.20 -13.77
N HIS A 45 -0.93 5.30 -14.64
CA HIS A 45 0.03 4.21 -14.81
C HIS A 45 0.88 3.96 -13.55
N LEU A 46 1.27 5.02 -12.84
CA LEU A 46 1.97 4.88 -11.55
C LEU A 46 1.06 4.28 -10.48
N ALA A 47 -0.22 4.66 -10.46
CA ALA A 47 -1.21 4.05 -9.56
C ALA A 47 -1.41 2.56 -9.88
N GLN A 48 -1.44 2.18 -11.16
CA GLN A 48 -1.53 0.78 -11.59
C GLN A 48 -0.32 -0.06 -11.17
N ALA A 49 0.87 0.54 -11.06
CA ALA A 49 2.05 -0.14 -10.53
C ALA A 49 1.90 -0.56 -9.06
N LEU A 50 1.00 0.07 -8.30
CA LEU A 50 0.70 -0.26 -6.90
C LEU A 50 -0.38 -1.35 -6.72
N ILE A 51 -0.97 -1.86 -7.81
CA ILE A 51 -2.01 -2.90 -7.75
C ILE A 51 -1.54 -4.17 -7.02
N PRO A 52 -0.31 -4.70 -7.24
CA PRO A 52 0.16 -5.88 -6.52
C PRO A 52 0.16 -5.68 -5.00
N LEU A 53 0.64 -4.52 -4.52
CA LEU A 53 0.67 -4.18 -3.10
C LEU A 53 -0.75 -4.02 -2.52
N ALA A 54 -1.63 -3.35 -3.25
CA ALA A 54 -3.03 -3.20 -2.85
C ALA A 54 -3.75 -4.56 -2.75
N GLY A 55 -3.53 -5.43 -3.75
CA GLY A 55 -4.06 -6.80 -3.76
C GLY A 55 -3.56 -7.59 -2.56
N ALA A 56 -2.25 -7.57 -2.31
CA ALA A 56 -1.65 -8.25 -1.16
C ALA A 56 -2.28 -7.78 0.16
N GLY A 57 -2.45 -6.47 0.32
CA GLY A 57 -3.11 -5.90 1.49
C GLY A 57 -4.56 -6.40 1.67
N VAL A 58 -5.36 -6.48 0.61
CA VAL A 58 -6.74 -7.00 0.71
C VAL A 58 -6.75 -8.46 1.17
N PHE A 59 -5.90 -9.31 0.61
CA PHE A 59 -5.80 -10.72 1.04
C PHE A 59 -5.38 -10.85 2.51
N LEU A 60 -4.43 -10.02 2.95
CA LEU A 60 -3.97 -10.01 4.34
C LEU A 60 -5.05 -9.51 5.30
N GLY A 61 -5.80 -8.48 4.91
CA GLY A 61 -6.90 -7.93 5.71
C GLY A 61 -8.05 -8.90 5.87
N LEU A 62 -8.45 -9.58 4.79
CA LEU A 62 -9.54 -10.56 4.82
C LEU A 62 -9.17 -11.80 5.65
N SER A 63 -7.91 -12.26 5.59
CA SER A 63 -7.44 -13.42 6.36
C SER A 63 -7.16 -13.10 7.83
N ALA A 64 -7.01 -11.82 8.21
CA ALA A 64 -6.65 -11.41 9.56
C ALA A 64 -7.65 -11.91 10.62
N LEU A 65 -8.95 -11.78 10.35
CA LEU A 65 -10.00 -12.21 11.28
C LEU A 65 -10.05 -13.73 11.46
N THR A 66 -9.87 -14.50 10.38
CA THR A 66 -9.85 -15.95 10.46
C THR A 66 -8.64 -16.45 11.25
N VAL A 67 -7.46 -15.85 11.02
CA VAL A 67 -6.25 -16.20 11.76
C VAL A 67 -6.38 -15.85 13.24
N SER A 68 -6.98 -14.71 13.59
CA SER A 68 -7.17 -14.33 15.00
C SER A 68 -8.14 -15.24 15.73
N GLN A 69 -9.20 -15.70 15.04
CA GLN A 69 -10.13 -16.71 15.57
C GLN A 69 -9.44 -18.06 15.82
N LEU A 70 -8.68 -18.57 14.85
CA LEU A 70 -7.95 -19.83 15.03
C LEU A 70 -6.94 -19.76 16.18
N ARG A 71 -6.31 -18.60 16.37
CA ARG A 71 -5.39 -18.36 17.48
C ARG A 71 -6.12 -18.30 18.82
N SER A 72 -7.32 -17.72 18.89
CA SER A 72 -8.14 -17.75 20.13
C SER A 72 -8.61 -19.15 20.51
N ASP A 73 -8.78 -20.02 19.51
CA ASP A 73 -9.15 -21.42 19.71
C ASP A 73 -7.95 -22.31 20.08
N GLY A 74 -6.76 -21.72 20.24
CA GLY A 74 -5.53 -22.40 20.66
C GLY A 74 -4.74 -23.06 19.52
N ILE A 75 -5.11 -22.80 18.26
CA ILE A 75 -4.38 -23.33 17.09
C ILE A 75 -3.25 -22.37 16.73
N GLU A 76 -2.02 -22.78 17.02
CA GLU A 76 -0.83 -22.02 16.64
C GLU A 76 -0.49 -22.24 15.15
N LEU A 77 -0.37 -21.14 14.41
CA LEU A 77 -0.05 -21.15 12.97
C LEU A 77 1.29 -20.44 12.73
N PRO A 78 2.44 -21.08 13.02
CA PRO A 78 3.76 -20.44 12.97
C PRO A 78 4.19 -20.00 11.56
N PHE A 79 3.56 -20.55 10.51
CA PHE A 79 3.84 -20.20 9.12
C PHE A 79 3.14 -18.92 8.65
N VAL A 80 2.15 -18.41 9.39
CA VAL A 80 1.33 -17.28 8.92
C VAL A 80 2.14 -15.99 8.91
N ASP A 81 2.86 -15.68 9.97
CA ASP A 81 3.64 -14.45 10.05
C ASP A 81 4.75 -14.35 8.98
N PRO A 82 5.56 -15.40 8.72
CA PRO A 82 6.51 -15.36 7.61
C PRO A 82 5.82 -15.32 6.24
N LEU A 83 4.65 -15.94 6.07
CA LEU A 83 3.87 -15.85 4.83
C LEU A 83 3.40 -14.42 4.57
N ARG A 84 2.87 -13.74 5.60
CA ARG A 84 2.45 -12.32 5.52
C ARG A 84 3.62 -11.42 5.12
N ALA A 85 4.77 -11.59 5.79
CA ALA A 85 5.98 -10.83 5.50
C ALA A 85 6.48 -11.08 4.07
N THR A 86 6.50 -12.34 3.63
CA THR A 86 6.93 -12.70 2.27
C THR A 86 6.01 -12.11 1.23
N MET A 87 4.70 -12.14 1.45
CA MET A 87 3.70 -11.62 0.52
C MET A 87 3.78 -10.10 0.39
N LEU A 88 3.92 -9.37 1.51
CA LEU A 88 4.15 -7.92 1.50
C LEU A 88 5.46 -7.58 0.80
N THR A 89 6.56 -8.25 1.17
CA THR A 89 7.88 -7.98 0.58
C THR A 89 7.89 -8.22 -0.92
N LEU A 90 7.30 -9.33 -1.38
CA LEU A 90 7.21 -9.66 -2.81
C LEU A 90 6.33 -8.65 -3.56
N ALA A 91 5.20 -8.25 -2.97
CA ALA A 91 4.30 -7.26 -3.56
C ALA A 91 4.96 -5.87 -3.64
N THR A 92 5.66 -5.45 -2.60
CA THR A 92 6.44 -4.20 -2.54
C THR A 92 7.55 -4.22 -3.59
N ILE A 93 8.34 -5.30 -3.68
CA ILE A 93 9.39 -5.42 -4.72
C ILE A 93 8.76 -5.36 -6.11
N TRP A 94 7.69 -6.10 -6.36
CA TRP A 94 7.02 -6.12 -7.67
C TRP A 94 6.48 -4.75 -8.05
N SER A 95 5.79 -4.07 -7.12
CA SER A 95 5.31 -2.71 -7.35
C SER A 95 6.44 -1.71 -7.62
N GLY A 96 7.59 -1.85 -6.94
CA GLY A 96 8.79 -1.05 -7.22
C GLY A 96 9.36 -1.31 -8.63
N VAL A 97 9.45 -2.57 -9.04
CA VAL A 97 9.90 -2.97 -10.38
C VAL A 97 8.96 -2.43 -11.46
N LEU A 98 7.64 -2.54 -11.27
CA LEU A 98 6.64 -1.98 -12.19
C LEU A 98 6.76 -0.45 -12.28
N CYS A 99 6.95 0.23 -11.16
CA CYS A 99 7.17 1.68 -11.16
C CYS A 99 8.42 2.05 -11.97
N TRP A 100 9.52 1.31 -11.81
CA TRP A 100 10.72 1.55 -12.63
C TRP A 100 10.48 1.33 -14.13
N GLN A 101 9.71 0.30 -14.50
CA GLN A 101 9.34 0.05 -15.90
C GLN A 101 8.45 1.17 -16.45
N VAL A 102 7.41 1.57 -15.71
CA VAL A 102 6.49 2.66 -16.09
C VAL A 102 7.23 3.98 -16.26
N THR A 103 8.12 4.34 -15.34
CA THR A 103 8.92 5.57 -15.46
C THR A 103 9.82 5.56 -16.70
N GLY A 104 10.34 4.38 -17.08
CA GLY A 104 11.17 4.19 -18.27
C GLY A 104 10.43 4.39 -19.60
N LEU A 105 9.09 4.26 -19.61
CA LEU A 105 8.27 4.56 -20.80
C LEU A 105 8.16 6.06 -21.08
N TYR A 106 8.26 6.89 -20.05
CA TYR A 106 8.00 8.33 -20.15
C TYR A 106 9.27 9.18 -20.25
N ASN A 107 10.32 8.81 -19.54
CA ASN A 107 11.55 9.59 -19.52
C ASN A 107 12.76 8.67 -19.36
N ARG A 108 13.80 8.88 -20.18
CA ARG A 108 15.06 8.14 -20.13
C ARG A 108 16.09 8.76 -19.21
N GLU A 109 15.86 9.99 -18.74
CA GLU A 109 16.76 10.70 -17.83
C GLU A 109 16.80 10.00 -16.45
N PRO A 110 17.95 9.45 -16.03
CA PRO A 110 18.02 8.63 -14.82
C PRO A 110 17.71 9.40 -13.53
N GLY A 111 18.09 10.68 -13.44
CA GLY A 111 17.86 11.51 -12.26
C GLY A 111 16.37 11.69 -11.94
N ARG A 112 15.56 12.00 -12.94
CA ARG A 112 14.10 12.15 -12.77
C ARG A 112 13.41 10.83 -12.43
N ARG A 113 13.92 9.71 -12.95
CA ARG A 113 13.38 8.38 -12.62
C ARG A 113 13.66 7.99 -11.17
N VAL A 114 14.87 8.26 -10.67
CA VAL A 114 15.21 8.03 -9.26
C VAL A 114 14.34 8.88 -8.35
N LEU A 115 14.12 10.16 -8.69
CA LEU A 115 13.24 11.04 -7.92
C LEU A 115 11.78 10.56 -7.92
N ALA A 116 11.28 10.07 -9.07
CA ALA A 116 9.94 9.51 -9.15
C ALA A 116 9.79 8.24 -8.31
N ILE A 117 10.76 7.32 -8.37
CA ILE A 117 10.79 6.13 -7.50
C ILE A 117 10.82 6.53 -6.04
N PHE A 118 11.61 7.54 -5.67
CA PHE A 118 11.69 7.99 -4.28
C PHE A 118 10.31 8.36 -3.73
N PHE A 119 9.53 9.16 -4.49
CA PHE A 119 8.16 9.52 -4.09
C PHE A 119 7.21 8.32 -4.07
N VAL A 120 7.32 7.40 -5.03
CA VAL A 120 6.51 6.17 -5.03
C VAL A 120 6.89 5.26 -3.84
N GLY A 121 8.17 5.18 -3.50
CA GLY A 121 8.66 4.47 -2.33
C GLY A 121 8.11 5.05 -1.04
N LEU A 122 8.03 6.38 -0.91
CA LEU A 122 7.34 7.03 0.22
C LEU A 122 5.86 6.63 0.30
N ALA A 123 5.17 6.54 -0.84
CA ALA A 123 3.78 6.10 -0.89
C ALA A 123 3.63 4.62 -0.44
N MET A 124 4.58 3.77 -0.81
CA MET A 124 4.62 2.36 -0.40
C MET A 124 4.90 2.22 1.09
N ILE A 125 5.83 3.01 1.65
CA ILE A 125 6.16 3.03 3.08
C ILE A 125 4.91 3.34 3.92
N VAL A 126 4.08 4.31 3.51
CA VAL A 126 2.82 4.62 4.21
C VAL A 126 1.93 3.37 4.34
N THR A 127 1.89 2.55 3.30
CA THR A 127 1.08 1.31 3.28
C THR A 127 1.74 0.21 4.12
N ASP A 128 3.04 0.00 3.97
CA ASP A 128 3.79 -1.05 4.68
C ASP A 128 3.84 -0.79 6.19
N VAL A 129 3.96 0.47 6.61
CA VAL A 129 3.89 0.87 8.03
C VAL A 129 2.53 0.53 8.65
N GLY A 130 1.44 0.68 7.90
CA GLY A 130 0.10 0.30 8.35
C GLY A 130 0.00 -1.19 8.66
N TRP A 131 0.58 -2.04 7.81
CA TRP A 131 0.62 -3.49 8.03
C TRP A 131 1.58 -3.89 9.15
N LEU A 132 2.74 -3.23 9.26
CA LEU A 132 3.69 -3.44 10.36
C LEU A 132 3.05 -3.16 11.72
N LEU A 133 2.33 -2.05 11.83
CA LEU A 133 1.60 -1.69 13.05
C LEU A 133 0.57 -2.76 13.40
N LEU A 134 -0.25 -3.18 12.42
CA LEU A 134 -1.35 -4.13 12.64
C LEU A 134 -0.91 -5.55 13.00
N PHE A 135 0.24 -6.02 12.49
CA PHE A 135 0.64 -7.42 12.66
C PHE A 135 1.74 -7.65 13.70
N TRP A 136 2.61 -6.67 13.93
CA TRP A 136 3.78 -6.85 14.81
C TRP A 136 3.75 -5.98 16.06
N ILE A 137 3.07 -4.84 16.04
CA ILE A 137 3.10 -3.87 17.16
C ILE A 137 1.82 -3.93 17.98
N TRP A 138 0.66 -4.03 17.31
CA TRP A 138 -0.68 -4.12 17.90
C TRP A 138 -1.15 -5.58 17.93
#